data_AF-A0AAD9LCW7-F1
#
_entry.id   AF-A0AAD9LCW7-F1
#
_cell.length_a   1.000
_cell.length_b   1.000
_cell.length_c   1.000
_cell.angle_alpha   90.00
_cell.angle_beta   90.00
_cell.angle_gamma   90.00
#
_symmetry.space_group_name_H-M   'P 1'
#
loop_
_entity.id
_entity.type
_entity.pdbx_description
1 polymer ?
#
loop_
_entity_poly.entity_id
_entity_poly.type
_entity_poly.pdbx_seq_one_letter_code
_entity_poly.pdbx_strand_id
1 'polypeptide(L)'
;MQSNEKRERRTRGGPVCQNQSGTSEKYSLCGLYSVNNAVQSRDFLSVEGLAPIVHHLNAAAEEQGTDSHGDVKYGGYSTAALHEALRAKGYQLRYLNKTSTFNCSAKKWFKKLALSKVKHLIIIGRASGQKEGTWHCIARAEVGEKFYFIDSDEFDYKPSTEAGLRHFFAEVSGIYAVEAIKSSE
;
A
#
# COMPACT_ATOMS: atom_id res chain seq x y z
N MET A 1 32.01 -3.64 -16.68
CA MET A 1 30.88 -3.13 -15.87
C MET A 1 29.59 -3.64 -16.48
N GLN A 2 29.03 -4.74 -15.95
CA GLN A 2 27.79 -5.32 -16.46
C GLN A 2 26.63 -4.80 -15.61
N SER A 3 25.68 -4.16 -16.29
CA SER A 3 24.39 -3.70 -15.78
C SER A 3 23.57 -4.89 -15.29
N ASN A 4 23.41 -5.01 -13.97
CA ASN A 4 22.55 -6.01 -13.36
C ASN A 4 21.13 -5.46 -13.25
N GLU A 5 20.51 -5.17 -14.38
CA GLU A 5 19.05 -5.08 -14.45
C GLU A 5 18.53 -6.50 -14.27
N LYS A 6 18.16 -6.86 -13.04
CA LYS A 6 17.25 -7.98 -12.79
C LYS A 6 15.94 -7.64 -13.52
N ARG A 7 15.84 -8.07 -14.78
CA ARG A 7 14.59 -8.19 -15.52
C ARG A 7 13.61 -8.97 -14.65
N GLU A 8 12.71 -8.24 -13.99
CA GLU A 8 11.57 -8.79 -13.28
C GLU A 8 10.77 -9.66 -14.26
N ARG A 9 10.77 -10.97 -13.98
CA ARG A 9 10.07 -11.95 -14.79
C ARG A 9 8.57 -11.75 -14.59
N ARG A 10 7.88 -11.26 -15.63
CA ARG A 10 6.43 -11.49 -15.77
C ARG A 10 6.19 -13.00 -15.73
N THR A 11 5.66 -13.52 -14.64
CA THR A 11 4.93 -14.79 -14.68
C THR A 11 3.66 -14.52 -15.47
N ARG A 12 3.51 -15.13 -16.66
CA ARG A 12 2.27 -14.99 -17.44
C ARG A 12 1.10 -15.43 -16.55
N GLY A 13 0.23 -14.49 -16.16
CA GLY A 13 -0.93 -14.73 -15.30
C GLY A 13 -0.76 -14.49 -13.79
N GLY A 14 0.40 -13.98 -13.33
CA GLY A 14 0.61 -13.60 -11.93
C GLY A 14 0.17 -12.16 -11.59
N PRO A 15 0.09 -11.79 -10.29
CA PRO A 15 -0.20 -10.43 -9.86
C PRO A 15 0.86 -9.43 -10.36
N VAL A 16 0.43 -8.20 -10.61
CA VAL A 16 1.34 -7.04 -10.65
C VAL A 16 1.95 -6.90 -9.25
N CYS A 17 3.28 -6.87 -9.17
CA CYS A 17 4.04 -6.74 -7.94
C CYS A 17 5.12 -5.67 -8.11
N GLN A 18 4.76 -4.43 -7.78
CA GLN A 18 5.71 -3.35 -7.56
C GLN A 18 6.25 -3.47 -6.15
N ASN A 19 7.57 -3.37 -6.02
CA ASN A 19 8.25 -3.50 -4.75
C ASN A 19 9.45 -2.55 -4.71
N GLN A 20 9.94 -2.25 -3.52
CA GLN A 20 11.14 -1.42 -3.32
C GLN A 20 12.44 -2.24 -3.18
N SER A 21 12.39 -3.56 -3.38
CA SER A 21 13.61 -4.38 -3.37
C SER A 21 14.54 -3.96 -4.51
N GLY A 22 15.80 -3.73 -4.18
CA GLY A 22 16.79 -3.19 -5.13
C GLY A 22 16.79 -1.66 -5.27
N THR A 23 15.92 -0.94 -4.55
CA THR A 23 16.10 0.51 -4.33
C THR A 23 17.08 0.76 -3.18
N SER A 24 17.68 1.96 -3.14
CA SER A 24 18.55 2.37 -2.02
C SER A 24 17.73 2.48 -0.73
N GLU A 25 18.34 2.23 0.44
CA GLU A 25 17.70 2.38 1.77
C GLU A 25 17.06 3.75 2.02
N LYS A 26 17.41 4.77 1.23
CA LYS A 26 16.77 6.09 1.28
C LYS A 26 15.31 6.05 0.83
N TYR A 27 14.92 5.10 -0.01
CA TYR A 27 13.58 5.00 -0.55
C TYR A 27 12.62 4.29 0.41
N SER A 28 11.41 4.84 0.52
CA SER A 28 10.30 4.31 1.30
C SER A 28 9.01 4.43 0.46
N LEU A 29 8.92 3.62 -0.60
CA LEU A 29 7.83 3.66 -1.58
C LEU A 29 6.72 2.65 -1.28
N CYS A 30 6.80 1.91 -0.16
CA CYS A 30 5.87 0.82 0.17
C CYS A 30 4.39 1.24 0.15
N GLY A 31 4.05 2.45 0.59
CA GLY A 31 2.68 2.98 0.55
C GLY A 31 2.17 3.20 -0.88
N LEU A 32 3.01 3.80 -1.73
CA LEU A 32 2.70 4.03 -3.15
C LEU A 32 2.55 2.70 -3.90
N TYR A 33 3.51 1.79 -3.73
CA TYR A 33 3.46 0.48 -4.38
C TYR A 33 2.29 -0.37 -3.90
N SER A 34 1.91 -0.28 -2.63
CA SER A 34 0.72 -0.97 -2.13
C SER A 34 -0.56 -0.47 -2.78
N VAL A 35 -0.68 0.83 -3.08
CA VAL A 35 -1.81 1.35 -3.87
C VAL A 35 -1.82 0.70 -5.26
N ASN A 36 -0.70 0.78 -5.99
CA ASN A 36 -0.60 0.28 -7.36
C ASN A 36 -0.85 -1.24 -7.45
N ASN A 37 -0.29 -1.98 -6.49
CA ASN A 37 -0.52 -3.41 -6.34
C ASN A 37 -1.98 -3.70 -6.03
N ALA A 38 -2.63 -2.94 -5.14
CA ALA A 38 -4.04 -3.18 -4.80
C ALA A 38 -4.96 -3.02 -6.02
N VAL A 39 -4.71 -2.02 -6.87
CA VAL A 39 -5.49 -1.76 -8.08
C VAL A 39 -5.03 -2.56 -9.30
N GLN A 40 -3.96 -3.34 -9.18
CA GLN A 40 -3.36 -4.14 -10.27
C GLN A 40 -3.01 -3.31 -11.51
N SER A 41 -2.56 -2.07 -11.30
CA SER A 41 -2.11 -1.18 -12.38
C SER A 41 -0.74 -0.63 -12.04
N ARG A 42 0.24 -1.01 -12.86
CA ARG A 42 1.59 -0.46 -12.76
C ARG A 42 1.53 1.06 -12.94
N ASP A 43 2.22 1.77 -12.06
CA ASP A 43 2.37 3.23 -12.13
C ASP A 43 1.02 3.99 -12.07
N PHE A 44 0.01 3.37 -11.44
CA PHE A 44 -1.27 4.05 -11.17
C PHE A 44 -1.04 5.32 -10.37
N LEU A 45 -0.23 5.28 -9.33
CA LEU A 45 0.48 6.40 -8.74
C LEU A 45 1.97 6.34 -9.14
N SER A 46 2.60 7.50 -9.27
CA SER A 46 4.04 7.63 -9.53
C SER A 46 4.65 8.68 -8.62
N VAL A 47 5.96 8.58 -8.36
CA VAL A 47 6.71 9.58 -7.58
C VAL A 47 6.56 10.97 -8.19
N GLU A 48 6.67 11.07 -9.52
CA GLU A 48 6.51 12.31 -10.28
C GLU A 48 5.12 12.92 -10.11
N GLY A 49 4.07 12.08 -10.11
CA GLY A 49 2.70 12.53 -9.89
C GLY A 49 2.42 12.96 -8.45
N LEU A 50 3.10 12.35 -7.47
CA LEU A 50 2.98 12.72 -6.06
C LEU A 50 3.79 13.96 -5.70
N ALA A 51 4.91 14.23 -6.36
CA ALA A 51 5.82 15.32 -6.04
C ALA A 51 5.13 16.69 -5.84
N PRO A 52 4.25 17.20 -6.75
CA PRO A 52 3.59 18.48 -6.54
C PRO A 52 2.63 18.47 -5.34
N ILE A 53 1.97 17.34 -5.07
CA ILE A 53 1.05 17.17 -3.94
C ILE A 53 1.84 17.21 -2.63
N VAL A 54 2.92 16.44 -2.55
CA VAL A 54 3.79 16.37 -1.37
C VAL A 54 4.45 17.71 -1.10
N HIS A 55 4.91 18.41 -2.14
CA HIS A 55 5.44 19.76 -2.00
C HIS A 55 4.42 20.72 -1.38
N HIS A 56 3.18 20.74 -1.89
CA HIS A 56 2.12 21.60 -1.37
C HIS A 56 1.77 21.27 0.09
N LEU A 57 1.62 19.98 0.40
CA LEU A 57 1.32 19.52 1.75
C LEU A 57 2.45 19.84 2.74
N ASN A 58 3.71 19.69 2.33
CA ASN A 58 4.85 20.01 3.18
C ASN A 58 4.98 21.51 3.46
N ALA A 59 4.69 22.37 2.48
CA ALA A 59 4.65 23.82 2.70
C ALA A 59 3.58 24.19 3.75
N ALA A 60 2.39 23.59 3.65
CA ALA A 60 1.34 23.79 4.65
C ALA A 60 1.73 23.22 6.03
N ALA A 61 2.41 22.07 6.07
CA ALA A 61 2.88 21.47 7.31
C ALA A 61 3.93 22.34 8.02
N GLU A 62 4.85 22.95 7.27
CA GLU A 62 5.86 23.88 7.77
C GLU A 62 5.21 25.12 8.42
N GLU A 63 4.23 25.73 7.77
CA GLU A 63 3.47 26.87 8.32
C GLU A 63 2.73 26.50 9.62
N GLN A 64 2.26 25.26 9.72
CA GLN A 64 1.48 24.76 10.85
C GLN A 64 2.33 24.13 11.97
N GLY A 65 3.64 23.95 11.74
CA GLY A 65 4.52 23.24 12.66
C GLY A 65 4.17 21.76 12.84
N THR A 66 3.68 21.10 11.80
CA THR A 66 3.30 19.68 11.81
C THR A 66 4.28 18.82 11.00
N ASP A 67 4.13 17.49 11.10
CA ASP A 67 5.04 16.54 10.45
C ASP A 67 5.01 16.61 8.92
N SER A 68 6.16 16.35 8.30
CA SER A 68 6.27 16.22 6.84
C SER A 68 5.40 15.07 6.30
N HIS A 69 4.75 15.31 5.16
CA HIS A 69 3.91 14.35 4.47
C HIS A 69 4.68 13.37 3.58
N GLY A 70 6.01 13.44 3.58
CA GLY A 70 6.93 12.57 2.87
C GLY A 70 8.02 13.35 2.13
N ASP A 71 8.99 12.61 1.60
CA ASP A 71 10.01 13.14 0.70
C ASP A 71 9.51 13.09 -0.75
N VAL A 72 9.67 14.20 -1.47
CA VAL A 72 9.20 14.37 -2.86
C VAL A 72 9.79 13.33 -3.83
N LYS A 73 10.97 12.80 -3.54
CA LYS A 73 11.71 11.86 -4.39
C LYS A 73 11.79 10.47 -3.77
N TYR A 74 11.99 10.39 -2.47
CA TYR A 74 12.33 9.16 -1.77
C TYR A 74 11.13 8.47 -1.12
N GLY A 75 9.96 9.11 -1.03
CA GLY A 75 8.77 8.48 -0.47
C GLY A 75 8.59 8.74 1.02
N GLY A 76 8.14 7.75 1.77
CA GLY A 76 7.65 7.93 3.15
C GLY A 76 6.31 8.67 3.18
N TYR A 77 5.50 8.48 2.12
CA TYR A 77 4.28 9.26 1.94
C TYR A 77 3.27 8.96 3.03
N SER A 78 2.80 10.02 3.68
CA SER A 78 1.69 9.95 4.62
C SER A 78 0.42 9.45 3.95
N THR A 79 -0.52 8.92 4.74
CA THR A 79 -1.84 8.54 4.25
C THR A 79 -2.61 9.71 3.63
N ALA A 80 -2.39 10.94 4.13
CA ALA A 80 -2.96 12.16 3.55
C ALA A 80 -2.44 12.43 2.14
N ALA A 81 -1.11 12.34 1.93
CA ALA A 81 -0.51 12.51 0.61
C ALA A 81 -1.01 11.45 -0.40
N LEU A 82 -1.09 10.18 0.04
CA LEU A 82 -1.65 9.11 -0.79
C LEU A 82 -3.13 9.33 -1.09
N HIS A 83 -3.91 9.83 -0.13
CA HIS A 83 -5.34 10.11 -0.32
C HIS A 83 -5.55 11.23 -1.33
N GLU A 84 -4.83 12.35 -1.24
CA GLU A 84 -4.93 13.45 -2.21
C GLU A 84 -4.47 13.03 -3.62
N ALA A 85 -3.41 12.22 -3.73
CA ALA A 85 -2.98 11.65 -5.00
C ALA A 85 -4.05 10.74 -5.63
N LEU A 86 -4.78 9.99 -4.81
CA LEU A 86 -5.91 9.17 -5.25
C LEU A 86 -7.11 10.02 -5.67
N ARG A 87 -7.41 11.10 -4.93
CA ARG A 87 -8.51 12.03 -5.27
C ARG A 87 -8.30 12.67 -6.63
N ALA A 88 -7.07 13.05 -6.95
CA ALA A 88 -6.71 13.59 -8.27
C ALA A 88 -7.01 12.60 -9.42
N LYS A 89 -7.16 11.30 -9.13
CA LYS A 89 -7.51 10.25 -10.09
C LYS A 89 -8.97 9.78 -9.98
N GLY A 90 -9.80 10.42 -9.16
CA GLY A 90 -11.20 10.02 -8.94
C GLY A 90 -11.35 8.84 -7.98
N TYR A 91 -10.38 8.59 -7.11
CA TYR A 91 -10.40 7.54 -6.09
C TYR A 91 -10.22 8.12 -4.68
N GLN A 92 -10.46 7.31 -3.66
CA GLN A 92 -10.27 7.68 -2.26
C GLN A 92 -9.64 6.53 -1.47
N LEU A 93 -8.86 6.88 -0.44
CA LEU A 93 -8.52 5.95 0.65
C LEU A 93 -9.58 6.01 1.74
N ARG A 94 -10.31 4.91 1.92
CA ARG A 94 -11.28 4.77 2.99
C ARG A 94 -10.72 3.93 4.12
N TYR A 95 -10.60 4.52 5.31
CA TYR A 95 -10.18 3.79 6.51
C TYR A 95 -11.26 2.84 6.99
N LEU A 96 -10.94 1.55 7.09
CA LEU A 96 -11.92 0.50 7.37
C LEU A 96 -11.99 0.09 8.84
N ASN A 97 -10.98 0.36 9.68
CA ASN A 97 -10.94 -0.21 11.04
C ASN A 97 -12.16 0.19 11.91
N LYS A 98 -12.78 1.35 11.64
CA LYS A 98 -13.97 1.82 12.37
C LYS A 98 -15.29 1.24 11.84
N THR A 99 -15.27 0.50 10.73
CA THR A 99 -16.48 -0.14 10.18
C THR A 99 -16.89 -1.34 11.03
N SER A 100 -18.18 -1.68 11.09
CA SER A 100 -18.66 -2.87 11.82
C SER A 100 -17.96 -4.17 11.41
N THR A 101 -17.52 -4.25 10.15
CA THR A 101 -16.76 -5.41 9.65
C THR A 101 -15.38 -5.51 10.28
N PHE A 102 -14.64 -4.41 10.47
CA PHE A 102 -13.27 -4.44 10.97
C PHE A 102 -13.10 -3.89 12.39
N ASN A 103 -14.18 -3.44 13.03
CA ASN A 103 -14.19 -3.11 14.45
C ASN A 103 -14.24 -4.40 15.29
N CYS A 104 -13.12 -5.12 15.35
CA CYS A 104 -12.97 -6.36 16.09
C CYS A 104 -11.52 -6.57 16.55
N SER A 105 -11.27 -7.60 17.36
CA SER A 105 -9.91 -7.89 17.84
C SER A 105 -8.92 -8.24 16.72
N ALA A 106 -7.64 -7.94 16.92
CA ALA A 106 -6.56 -8.20 15.96
C ALA A 106 -6.51 -9.68 15.51
N LYS A 107 -6.81 -10.64 16.40
CA LYS A 107 -6.90 -12.07 16.04
C LYS A 107 -7.95 -12.34 14.96
N LYS A 108 -9.05 -11.58 14.94
CA LYS A 108 -10.11 -11.72 13.93
C LYS A 108 -9.78 -10.99 12.63
N TRP A 109 -8.85 -10.03 12.62
CA TRP A 109 -8.45 -9.30 11.42
C TRP A 109 -7.86 -10.21 10.35
N PHE A 110 -6.97 -11.13 10.72
CA PHE A 110 -6.34 -12.02 9.75
C PHE A 110 -7.38 -12.83 8.95
N LYS A 111 -8.35 -13.42 9.65
CA LYS A 111 -9.45 -14.17 9.01
C LYS A 111 -10.36 -13.27 8.16
N LYS A 112 -10.69 -12.07 8.65
CA LYS A 112 -11.58 -11.13 7.93
C LYS A 112 -10.93 -10.56 6.67
N LEU A 113 -9.64 -10.23 6.72
CA LEU A 113 -8.89 -9.73 5.57
C LEU A 113 -8.76 -10.80 4.49
N ALA A 114 -8.44 -12.04 4.87
CA ALA A 114 -8.38 -13.17 3.93
C ALA A 114 -9.72 -13.37 3.19
N LEU A 115 -10.83 -13.29 3.92
CA LEU A 115 -12.18 -13.52 3.40
C LEU A 115 -12.89 -12.25 2.89
N SER A 116 -12.19 -11.10 2.83
CA SER A 116 -12.82 -9.83 2.47
C SER A 116 -13.32 -9.85 1.03
N LYS A 117 -14.50 -9.25 0.81
CA LYS A 117 -15.03 -8.99 -0.55
C LYS A 117 -14.57 -7.64 -1.11
N VAL A 118 -13.87 -6.82 -0.31
CA VAL A 118 -13.32 -5.55 -0.79
C VAL A 118 -12.17 -5.85 -1.76
N LYS A 119 -12.25 -5.29 -2.95
CA LYS A 119 -11.38 -5.65 -4.09
C LYS A 119 -9.95 -5.15 -3.95
N HIS A 120 -9.79 -3.91 -3.49
CA HIS A 120 -8.51 -3.22 -3.41
C HIS A 120 -8.27 -2.81 -1.97
N LEU A 121 -7.45 -3.58 -1.25
CA LEU A 121 -7.06 -3.23 0.12
C LEU A 121 -5.59 -2.90 0.21
N ILE A 122 -5.30 -1.94 1.07
CA ILE A 122 -3.97 -1.67 1.59
C ILE A 122 -4.00 -2.04 3.07
N ILE A 123 -3.02 -2.82 3.49
CA ILE A 123 -2.91 -3.32 4.85
C ILE A 123 -1.59 -2.81 5.40
N ILE A 124 -1.68 -2.10 6.52
CA ILE A 124 -0.53 -1.56 7.25
C ILE A 124 -0.41 -2.35 8.55
N GLY A 125 0.80 -2.75 8.87
CA GLY A 125 1.08 -3.48 10.09
C GLY A 125 2.58 -3.57 10.33
N ARG A 126 2.94 -4.49 11.23
CA ARG A 126 4.30 -4.75 11.64
C ARG A 126 4.68 -6.18 11.28
N ALA A 127 5.77 -6.34 10.55
CA ALA A 127 6.34 -7.64 10.25
C ALA A 127 7.02 -8.23 11.50
N SER A 128 7.22 -9.55 11.49
CA SER A 128 7.94 -10.22 12.58
C SER A 128 9.38 -9.68 12.69
N GLY A 129 9.81 -9.31 13.89
CA GLY A 129 11.16 -8.77 14.14
C GLY A 129 11.35 -7.29 13.83
N GLN A 130 10.35 -6.58 13.29
CA GLN A 130 10.42 -5.12 13.11
C GLN A 130 10.28 -4.37 14.43
N LYS A 131 11.06 -3.29 14.58
CA LYS A 131 10.98 -2.34 15.71
C LYS A 131 9.69 -1.54 15.65
N GLU A 132 9.24 -1.07 16.82
CA GLU A 132 8.14 -0.13 16.94
C GLU A 132 8.43 1.14 16.12
N GLY A 133 7.40 1.69 15.47
CA GLY A 133 7.52 2.85 14.56
C GLY A 133 7.92 2.50 13.12
N THR A 134 8.28 1.25 12.83
CA THR A 134 8.49 0.78 11.43
C THR A 134 7.19 0.18 10.91
N TRP A 135 6.68 0.72 9.81
CA TRP A 135 5.44 0.26 9.19
C TRP A 135 5.73 -0.50 7.91
N HIS A 136 5.15 -1.69 7.81
CA HIS A 136 5.15 -2.51 6.61
C HIS A 136 3.78 -2.38 5.93
N CYS A 137 3.79 -2.27 4.60
CA CYS A 137 2.60 -2.03 3.82
C CYS A 137 2.50 -3.07 2.70
N ILE A 138 1.38 -3.80 2.66
CA ILE A 138 1.10 -4.76 1.60
C ILE A 138 -0.25 -4.45 0.96
N ALA A 139 -0.43 -4.93 -0.26
CA ALA A 139 -1.71 -4.90 -0.94
C ALA A 139 -2.46 -6.23 -0.78
N ARG A 140 -3.79 -6.18 -0.84
CA ARG A 140 -4.61 -7.32 -1.25
C ARG A 140 -5.35 -6.96 -2.52
N ALA A 141 -5.19 -7.78 -3.55
CA ALA A 141 -5.74 -7.54 -4.87
C ALA A 141 -6.44 -8.76 -5.45
N GLU A 142 -7.47 -8.51 -6.26
CA GLU A 142 -8.12 -9.50 -7.12
C GLU A 142 -7.32 -9.65 -8.43
N VAL A 143 -6.92 -10.86 -8.76
CA VAL A 143 -6.20 -11.21 -9.99
C VAL A 143 -6.86 -12.42 -10.62
N GLY A 144 -7.53 -12.21 -11.76
CA GLY A 144 -8.49 -13.18 -12.27
C GLY A 144 -9.62 -13.37 -11.26
N GLU A 145 -9.86 -14.61 -10.83
CA GLU A 145 -10.89 -14.96 -9.86
C GLU A 145 -10.32 -15.23 -8.44
N LYS A 146 -9.05 -14.87 -8.22
CA LYS A 146 -8.34 -15.17 -6.97
C LYS A 146 -7.87 -13.89 -6.31
N PHE A 147 -7.76 -13.92 -4.99
CA PHE A 147 -7.17 -12.84 -4.21
C PHE A 147 -5.77 -13.20 -3.74
N TYR A 148 -4.87 -12.23 -3.80
CA TYR A 148 -3.49 -12.35 -3.35
C TYR A 148 -3.14 -11.21 -2.39
N PHE A 149 -2.31 -11.53 -1.39
CA PHE A 149 -1.54 -10.54 -0.63
C PHE A 149 -0.21 -10.34 -1.35
N ILE A 150 0.16 -9.09 -1.62
CA ILE A 150 1.31 -8.72 -2.45
C ILE A 150 2.17 -7.76 -1.63
N ASP A 151 3.42 -8.16 -1.41
CA ASP A 151 4.39 -7.36 -0.68
C ASP A 151 4.89 -6.19 -1.56
N SER A 152 5.08 -5.05 -0.91
CA SER A 152 5.63 -3.84 -1.52
C SER A 152 7.08 -3.60 -1.11
N ASP A 153 7.63 -4.34 -0.16
CA ASP A 153 9.04 -4.33 0.21
C ASP A 153 9.84 -5.32 -0.63
N GLU A 154 9.31 -6.53 -0.82
CA GLU A 154 9.94 -7.60 -1.58
C GLU A 154 9.09 -8.07 -2.76
N PHE A 155 9.72 -8.75 -3.73
CA PHE A 155 8.99 -9.43 -4.81
C PHE A 155 8.39 -10.76 -4.29
N ASP A 156 7.47 -10.69 -3.32
CA ASP A 156 6.75 -11.83 -2.75
C ASP A 156 5.23 -11.60 -2.77
N TYR A 157 4.47 -12.67 -3.00
CA TYR A 157 3.02 -12.66 -2.85
C TYR A 157 2.51 -14.01 -2.36
N LYS A 158 1.44 -13.98 -1.56
CA LYS A 158 0.79 -15.17 -1.02
C LYS A 158 -0.69 -15.20 -1.39
N PRO A 159 -1.30 -16.40 -1.51
CA PRO A 159 -2.76 -16.51 -1.63
C PRO A 159 -3.45 -15.81 -0.45
N SER A 160 -4.62 -15.21 -0.69
CA SER A 160 -5.37 -14.51 0.35
C SER A 160 -6.03 -15.44 1.37
N THR A 161 -5.18 -15.99 2.23
CA THR A 161 -5.51 -16.90 3.33
C THR A 161 -4.98 -16.33 4.63
N GLU A 162 -5.47 -16.84 5.77
CA GLU A 162 -4.95 -16.39 7.07
C GLU A 162 -3.44 -16.62 7.18
N ALA A 163 -2.96 -17.80 6.76
CA ALA A 163 -1.54 -18.14 6.74
C ALA A 163 -0.74 -17.22 5.82
N GLY A 164 -1.28 -16.90 4.64
CA GLY A 164 -0.65 -15.97 3.70
C GLY A 164 -0.47 -14.57 4.28
N LEU A 165 -1.43 -14.08 5.07
CA LEU A 165 -1.31 -12.78 5.73
C LEU A 165 -0.36 -12.81 6.93
N ARG A 166 -0.33 -13.92 7.69
CA ARG A 166 0.61 -14.13 8.80
C ARG A 166 2.06 -14.24 8.37
N HIS A 167 2.29 -14.60 7.11
CA HIS A 167 3.63 -14.55 6.51
C HIS A 167 4.21 -13.14 6.55
N PHE A 168 3.38 -12.13 6.27
CA PHE A 168 3.82 -10.72 6.21
C PHE A 168 3.72 -9.99 7.56
N PHE A 169 2.70 -10.30 8.37
CA PHE A 169 2.44 -9.55 9.59
C PHE A 169 2.42 -10.42 10.85
N ALA A 170 3.12 -9.94 11.88
CA ALA A 170 2.86 -10.32 13.26
C ALA A 170 1.61 -9.60 13.79
N GLU A 171 1.44 -8.34 13.39
CA GLU A 171 0.36 -7.47 13.82
C GLU A 171 -0.13 -6.62 12.64
N VAL A 172 -1.46 -6.54 12.47
CA VAL A 172 -2.08 -5.58 11.56
C VAL A 172 -2.49 -4.37 12.41
N SER A 173 -2.37 -3.16 11.86
CA SER A 173 -2.67 -1.92 12.57
C SER A 173 -3.63 -1.00 11.79
N GLY A 174 -3.60 -1.07 10.46
CA GLY A 174 -4.44 -0.24 9.59
C GLY A 174 -4.93 -1.00 8.37
N ILE A 175 -6.19 -0.77 8.00
CA ILE A 175 -6.81 -1.35 6.80
C ILE A 175 -7.48 -0.21 6.04
N TYR A 176 -7.12 -0.06 4.78
CA TYR A 176 -7.67 0.96 3.89
C TYR A 176 -8.21 0.30 2.62
N ALA A 177 -9.36 0.77 2.14
CA ALA A 177 -9.85 0.44 0.81
C ALA A 177 -9.46 1.55 -0.18
N VAL A 178 -9.03 1.16 -1.37
CA VAL A 178 -8.92 2.06 -2.53
C VAL A 178 -10.22 1.95 -3.31
N GLU A 179 -11.05 2.98 -3.26
CA GLU A 179 -12.40 2.97 -3.86
C GLU A 179 -12.54 4.12 -4.85
N ALA A 180 -13.24 3.89 -5.96
CA ALA A 180 -13.63 5.00 -6.84
C ALA A 180 -14.59 5.94 -6.10
N ILE A 181 -14.39 7.24 -6.25
CA ILE A 181 -15.34 8.25 -5.78
C ILE A 181 -16.55 8.15 -6.68
N LYS A 182 -17.69 7.74 -6.13
CA LYS A 182 -18.95 7.78 -6.87
C LYS A 182 -19.27 9.25 -7.13
N SER A 183 -19.30 9.66 -8.40
CA SER A 183 -19.97 10.90 -8.77
C SER A 183 -21.43 10.74 -8.38
N SER A 184 -21.95 11.65 -7.55
CA SER A 184 -23.38 11.86 -7.43
C SER A 184 -23.88 12.29 -8.80
N GLU A 185 -24.50 11.37 -9.53
CA GLU A 185 -25.40 11.70 -10.64
C GLU A 185 -26.63 12.47 -10.13
#